data_AF-A0AAD3DAG7-F1
#
_entry.id   AF-A0AAD3DAG7-F1
#
_cell.length_a   1.000
_cell.length_b   1.000
_cell.length_c   1.000
_cell.angle_alpha   90.00
_cell.angle_beta   90.00
_cell.angle_gamma   90.00
#
_symmetry.space_group_name_H-M   'P 1'
#
loop_
_entity.id
_entity.type
_entity.pdbx_description
1 polymer ?
#
loop_
_entity_poly.entity_id
_entity_poly.type
_entity_poly.pdbx_seq_one_letter_code
_entity_poly.pdbx_strand_id
1 'polypeptide(L)'
;MTKSSFLLCLLSLVLLASVVVISKIVDVQIHFHKEALPKKIQNIRVPSLRNDRPDNPIIEEDILLLSKGANNTNDYSWAETEFRNAGLNISASNLKNLPTNEEIKNLLGDKSIMVNKDSKQCLNFQNNVPKEKRWIGVSGLFNTGTNLFYKLLEKNCDLPDSKLGKPVRWQVPWGKHTYAHTSRNHTARYYEHLNKDNGLAIVIVRDPFTWSLSMCKNPYVVKWKYTQENCPNLRESVPTWGPHKNLLYFYNDWYKKYTKQFPYPHVIIRLEDLTIRPKETIENICECGGGRMRSDSNT
;
A
#
# COMPACT_ATOMS: atom_id res chain seq x y z
N MET A 1 35.92 30.29 36.42
CA MET A 1 35.07 29.94 35.27
C MET A 1 33.86 30.87 35.24
N THR A 2 33.67 31.60 34.14
CA THR A 2 32.57 32.57 34.01
C THR A 2 31.27 31.84 33.68
N LYS A 3 30.13 32.37 34.16
CA LYS A 3 28.79 31.79 33.91
C LYS A 3 28.49 31.56 32.41
N SER A 4 29.17 32.28 31.52
CA SER A 4 29.04 32.14 30.06
C SER A 4 29.60 30.79 29.54
N SER A 5 30.72 30.30 30.08
CA SER A 5 31.30 29.02 29.64
C SER A 5 30.47 27.81 30.05
N PHE A 6 29.72 27.90 31.16
CA PHE A 6 28.85 26.81 31.60
C PHE A 6 27.59 26.70 30.72
N LEU A 7 27.04 27.83 30.27
CA LEU A 7 25.84 27.87 29.43
C LEU A 7 26.12 27.32 28.01
N LEU A 8 27.29 27.65 27.44
CA LEU A 8 27.75 27.10 26.15
C LEU A 8 27.98 25.58 26.20
N CYS A 9 28.46 25.06 27.34
CA CYS A 9 28.66 23.62 27.53
C CYS A 9 27.32 22.86 27.68
N LEU A 10 26.33 23.46 28.35
CA LEU A 10 24.99 22.88 28.46
C LEU A 10 24.22 22.90 27.13
N LEU A 11 24.33 23.99 26.35
CA LEU A 11 23.70 24.08 25.03
C LEU A 11 24.28 23.06 24.03
N SER A 12 25.60 22.82 24.09
CA SER A 12 26.25 21.81 23.24
C SER A 12 25.87 20.38 23.65
N LEU A 13 25.72 20.08 24.95
CA LEU A 13 25.21 18.79 25.44
C LEU A 13 23.75 18.55 25.07
N VAL A 14 22.89 19.58 25.11
CA VAL A 14 21.48 19.47 24.70
C VAL A 14 21.34 19.28 23.18
N LEU A 15 22.16 19.96 22.38
CA LEU A 15 22.23 19.76 20.93
C LEU A 15 22.74 18.36 20.56
N LEU A 16 23.77 17.84 21.25
CA LEU A 16 24.27 16.48 21.05
C LEU A 16 23.24 15.41 21.47
N ALA A 17 22.53 15.61 22.59
CA ALA A 17 21.46 14.70 23.02
C ALA A 17 20.27 14.71 22.04
N SER A 18 19.94 15.87 21.46
CA SER A 18 18.89 16.00 20.43
C SER A 18 19.26 15.29 19.13
N VAL A 19 20.53 15.37 18.72
CA VAL A 19 21.03 14.68 17.51
C VAL A 19 21.08 13.16 17.72
N VAL A 20 21.40 12.67 18.92
CA VAL A 20 21.40 11.23 19.23
C VAL A 20 19.97 10.67 19.32
N VAL A 21 19.01 11.43 19.84
CA VAL A 21 17.59 11.03 19.88
C VAL A 21 16.97 11.06 18.48
N ILE A 22 17.33 12.02 17.63
CA ILE A 22 16.89 12.06 16.23
C ILE A 22 17.54 10.94 15.41
N SER A 23 18.79 10.56 15.70
CA SER A 23 19.44 9.44 15.02
C SER A 23 18.82 8.08 15.35
N LYS A 24 18.22 7.90 16.54
CA LYS A 24 17.52 6.64 16.91
C LYS A 24 16.09 6.53 16.38
N ILE A 25 15.48 7.63 15.92
CA ILE A 25 14.14 7.63 15.30
C ILE A 25 14.21 7.35 13.78
N VAL A 26 15.40 7.43 13.18
CA VAL A 26 15.58 7.34 11.71
C VAL A 26 15.95 5.94 11.21
N ASP A 27 16.29 4.99 12.10
CA ASP A 27 16.41 3.56 11.77
C ASP A 27 15.06 2.84 11.81
N VAL A 28 14.13 3.30 10.97
CA VAL A 28 13.10 2.38 10.44
C VAL A 28 13.79 1.55 9.37
N GLN A 29 14.68 0.67 9.82
CA GLN A 29 14.96 -0.56 9.10
C GLN A 29 13.60 -1.24 8.99
N ILE A 30 13.04 -1.27 7.78
CA ILE A 30 11.95 -2.20 7.48
C ILE A 30 12.53 -3.57 7.80
N HIS A 31 12.24 -4.07 8.99
CA HIS A 31 12.66 -5.38 9.44
C HIS A 31 11.87 -6.35 8.57
N PHE A 32 12.46 -6.73 7.44
CA PHE A 32 11.97 -7.84 6.65
C PHE A 32 12.09 -9.06 7.57
N HIS A 33 10.95 -9.55 8.08
CA HIS A 33 10.90 -10.89 8.62
C HIS A 33 11.42 -11.81 7.52
N LYS A 34 12.59 -12.42 7.77
CA LYS A 34 13.22 -13.44 6.92
C LYS A 34 12.42 -14.75 6.88
N GLU A 35 11.19 -14.76 7.35
CA GLU A 35 10.31 -15.91 7.23
C GLU A 35 9.82 -15.94 5.79
N ALA A 36 10.30 -16.93 5.05
CA ALA A 36 9.75 -17.24 3.74
C ALA A 36 8.22 -17.33 3.86
N LEU A 37 7.50 -16.63 2.97
CA LEU A 37 6.07 -16.84 2.77
C LEU A 37 5.77 -18.34 2.86
N PRO A 38 4.81 -18.78 3.69
CA PRO A 38 4.47 -20.19 3.82
C PRO A 38 4.32 -20.80 2.42
N LYS A 39 4.96 -21.95 2.16
CA LYS A 39 4.89 -22.64 0.84
C LYS A 39 3.45 -22.78 0.32
N LYS A 40 2.48 -22.79 1.22
CA LYS A 40 1.03 -22.77 0.98
C LYS A 40 0.56 -21.59 0.11
N ILE A 41 1.05 -20.37 0.37
CA ILE A 41 0.66 -19.15 -0.36
C ILE A 41 1.26 -19.11 -1.78
N GLN A 42 2.44 -19.71 -1.97
CA GLN A 42 3.13 -19.71 -3.27
C GLN A 42 2.46 -20.61 -4.33
N ASN A 43 1.61 -21.55 -3.89
CA ASN A 43 0.99 -22.57 -4.76
C ASN A 43 -0.48 -22.28 -5.11
N ILE A 44 -1.05 -21.14 -4.69
CA ILE A 44 -2.42 -20.77 -5.07
C ILE A 44 -2.42 -20.37 -6.56
N ARG A 45 -2.70 -21.34 -7.43
CA ARG A 45 -3.09 -21.07 -8.82
C ARG A 45 -4.55 -20.63 -8.82
N VAL A 46 -4.79 -19.35 -9.09
CA VAL A 46 -6.14 -18.87 -9.42
C VAL A 46 -6.53 -19.53 -10.75
N PRO A 47 -7.65 -20.29 -10.82
CA PRO A 47 -8.12 -20.84 -12.08
C PRO A 47 -8.32 -19.71 -13.09
N SER A 48 -7.80 -19.88 -14.30
CA SER A 48 -8.14 -19.01 -15.42
C SER A 48 -9.66 -19.10 -15.60
N LEU A 49 -10.36 -17.96 -15.51
CA LEU A 49 -11.78 -17.85 -15.82
C LEU A 49 -12.01 -18.21 -17.31
N ARG A 50 -12.18 -19.50 -17.59
CA ARG A 50 -12.81 -20.01 -18.80
C ARG A 50 -14.25 -20.36 -18.46
N ASN A 51 -15.15 -19.88 -19.32
CA ASN A 51 -16.57 -20.17 -19.29
C ASN A 51 -16.79 -21.65 -19.58
N ASP A 52 -17.13 -22.46 -18.57
CA ASP A 52 -17.75 -23.77 -18.79
C ASP A 52 -18.93 -23.93 -17.81
N ARG A 53 -20.06 -24.36 -18.37
CA ARG A 53 -21.36 -24.58 -17.69
C ARG A 53 -21.32 -25.80 -16.77
N PRO A 54 -22.25 -25.89 -15.79
CA PRO A 54 -22.27 -26.94 -14.79
C PRO A 54 -23.09 -28.14 -15.27
N ASP A 55 -22.66 -29.35 -14.91
CA ASP A 55 -23.54 -30.51 -14.68
C ASP A 55 -22.71 -31.58 -13.95
N ASN A 56 -22.71 -31.56 -12.61
CA ASN A 56 -22.49 -32.76 -11.82
C ASN A 56 -23.07 -32.58 -10.41
N PRO A 57 -23.95 -33.47 -9.93
CA PRO A 57 -24.49 -33.39 -8.59
C PRO A 57 -23.40 -33.76 -7.56
N ILE A 58 -23.20 -32.87 -6.59
CA ILE A 58 -22.30 -33.06 -5.47
C ILE A 58 -22.93 -34.06 -4.50
N ILE A 59 -22.16 -35.10 -4.16
CA ILE A 59 -22.48 -36.18 -3.23
C ILE A 59 -22.60 -35.59 -1.82
N GLU A 60 -23.75 -35.82 -1.18
CA GLU A 60 -24.16 -35.32 0.15
C GLU A 60 -23.36 -35.91 1.34
N GLU A 61 -22.55 -36.94 1.13
CA GLU A 61 -21.88 -37.66 2.23
C GLU A 61 -20.65 -36.95 2.83
N ASP A 62 -20.01 -36.02 2.12
CA ASP A 62 -18.83 -35.31 2.61
C ASP A 62 -19.16 -34.19 3.64
N ILE A 63 -20.42 -33.79 3.74
CA ILE A 63 -20.88 -32.74 4.66
C ILE A 63 -20.99 -33.30 6.10
N LEU A 64 -21.28 -34.60 6.26
CA LEU A 64 -21.57 -35.17 7.57
C LEU A 64 -20.31 -35.47 8.39
N LEU A 65 -19.18 -35.76 7.74
CA LEU A 65 -17.90 -36.10 8.40
C LEU A 65 -17.11 -34.88 8.92
N LEU A 66 -17.46 -33.66 8.49
CA LEU A 66 -16.85 -32.42 9.00
C LEU A 66 -17.56 -31.86 10.25
N SER A 67 -18.72 -32.42 10.62
CA SER A 67 -19.56 -31.91 11.73
C SER A 67 -19.15 -32.40 13.13
N LYS A 68 -18.22 -33.37 13.23
CA LYS A 68 -17.94 -34.06 14.52
C LYS A 68 -16.57 -33.77 15.15
N GLY A 69 -15.87 -32.70 14.77
CA GLY A 69 -14.52 -32.47 15.29
C GLY A 69 -13.99 -31.04 15.38
N ALA A 70 -14.82 -29.99 15.37
CA ALA A 70 -14.31 -28.62 15.46
C ALA A 70 -15.18 -27.73 16.36
N ASN A 71 -14.86 -27.74 17.65
CA ASN A 71 -15.18 -26.64 18.58
C ASN A 71 -14.25 -25.42 18.36
N ASN A 72 -13.73 -25.24 17.15
CA ASN A 72 -12.88 -24.11 16.78
C ASN A 72 -13.63 -23.34 15.70
N THR A 73 -14.06 -22.12 16.02
CA THR A 73 -14.72 -21.17 15.11
C THR A 73 -14.07 -21.23 13.72
N ASN A 74 -14.87 -21.48 12.67
CA ASN A 74 -14.40 -21.70 11.30
C ASN A 74 -13.42 -20.58 10.88
N ASP A 75 -12.12 -20.88 10.90
CA ASP A 75 -11.01 -19.94 10.71
C ASP A 75 -11.05 -19.26 9.33
N TYR A 76 -11.80 -19.85 8.41
CA TYR A 76 -12.01 -19.38 7.04
C TYR A 76 -13.34 -18.66 6.82
N SER A 77 -14.12 -18.41 7.87
CA SER A 77 -15.42 -17.72 7.77
C SER A 77 -15.32 -16.38 7.04
N TRP A 78 -14.22 -15.63 7.22
CA TRP A 78 -13.95 -14.40 6.48
C TRP A 78 -13.93 -14.64 4.96
N ALA A 79 -13.22 -15.66 4.50
CA ALA A 79 -13.09 -15.98 3.09
C ALA A 79 -14.42 -16.47 2.53
N GLU A 80 -15.12 -17.35 3.25
CA GLU A 80 -16.45 -17.83 2.86
C GLU A 80 -17.43 -16.69 2.67
N THR A 81 -17.45 -15.70 3.58
CA THR A 81 -18.30 -14.52 3.46
C THR A 81 -17.92 -13.69 2.24
N GLU A 82 -16.64 -13.39 2.02
CA GLU A 82 -16.20 -12.58 0.88
C GLU A 82 -16.45 -13.26 -0.48
N PHE A 83 -16.15 -14.56 -0.59
CA PHE A 83 -16.44 -15.33 -1.81
C PHE A 83 -17.95 -15.38 -2.08
N ARG A 84 -18.77 -15.63 -1.05
CA ARG A 84 -20.23 -15.64 -1.19
C ARG A 84 -20.78 -14.28 -1.63
N ASN A 85 -20.29 -13.19 -1.03
CA ASN A 85 -20.66 -11.83 -1.42
C ASN A 85 -20.27 -11.51 -2.87
N ALA A 86 -19.18 -12.13 -3.36
CA ALA A 86 -18.77 -12.05 -4.76
C ALA A 86 -19.55 -13.01 -5.68
N GLY A 87 -20.55 -13.75 -5.18
CA GLY A 87 -21.30 -14.74 -5.96
C GLY A 87 -20.50 -16.00 -6.29
N LEU A 88 -19.45 -16.29 -5.52
CA LEU A 88 -18.55 -17.43 -5.71
C LEU A 88 -18.76 -18.46 -4.60
N ASN A 89 -18.98 -19.72 -4.99
CA ASN A 89 -19.00 -20.84 -4.06
C ASN A 89 -17.61 -21.49 -4.04
N ILE A 90 -16.93 -21.41 -2.89
CA ILE A 90 -15.61 -22.03 -2.68
C ILE A 90 -15.77 -23.38 -1.98
N SER A 91 -15.13 -24.42 -2.51
CA SER A 91 -15.16 -25.75 -1.90
C SER A 91 -14.36 -25.79 -0.59
N ALA A 92 -14.74 -26.70 0.32
CA ALA A 92 -13.99 -26.94 1.56
C ALA A 92 -12.51 -27.30 1.30
N SER A 93 -12.22 -28.01 0.21
CA SER A 93 -10.84 -28.33 -0.20
C SER A 93 -10.04 -27.09 -0.59
N ASN A 94 -10.67 -26.11 -1.26
CA ASN A 94 -10.01 -24.86 -1.64
C ASN A 94 -9.83 -23.92 -0.46
N LEU A 95 -10.78 -23.87 0.47
CA LEU A 95 -10.65 -23.09 1.72
C LEU A 95 -9.43 -23.51 2.52
N LYS A 96 -9.14 -24.82 2.61
CA LYS A 96 -7.95 -25.34 3.29
C LYS A 96 -6.63 -24.84 2.69
N ASN A 97 -6.62 -24.33 1.45
CA ASN A 97 -5.42 -23.77 0.82
C ASN A 97 -5.22 -22.27 1.13
N LEU A 98 -6.24 -21.60 1.67
CA LEU A 98 -6.13 -20.21 2.08
C LEU A 98 -5.34 -20.10 3.40
N PRO A 99 -4.76 -18.91 3.66
CA PRO A 99 -4.21 -18.63 4.97
C PRO A 99 -5.33 -18.46 6.01
N THR A 100 -5.04 -18.84 7.25
CA THR A 100 -5.91 -18.61 8.40
C THR A 100 -5.93 -17.14 8.79
N ASN A 101 -6.91 -16.73 9.62
CA ASN A 101 -6.91 -15.38 10.18
C ASN A 101 -5.66 -15.11 11.02
N GLU A 102 -5.20 -16.12 11.77
CA GLU A 102 -3.98 -16.02 12.57
C GLU A 102 -2.73 -15.87 11.69
N GLU A 103 -2.61 -16.65 10.61
CA GLU A 103 -1.52 -16.52 9.64
C GLU A 103 -1.51 -15.14 8.98
N ILE A 104 -2.68 -14.60 8.61
CA ILE A 104 -2.82 -13.24 8.08
C ILE A 104 -2.37 -12.21 9.12
N LYS A 105 -2.83 -12.33 10.37
CA LYS A 105 -2.47 -11.40 11.45
C LYS A 105 -0.98 -11.45 11.77
N ASN A 106 -0.38 -12.63 11.80
CA ASN A 106 1.05 -12.80 12.05
C ASN A 106 1.88 -12.18 10.92
N LEU A 107 1.42 -12.27 9.67
CA LEU A 107 2.13 -11.74 8.51
C LEU A 107 1.94 -10.22 8.32
N LEU A 108 0.70 -9.73 8.48
CA LEU A 108 0.30 -8.37 8.09
C LEU A 108 -0.08 -7.48 9.28
N GLY A 109 -0.21 -8.02 10.48
CA GLY A 109 -0.77 -7.33 11.64
C GLY A 109 -2.30 -7.39 11.68
N ASP A 110 -2.85 -7.02 12.83
CA ASP A 110 -4.28 -7.00 13.12
C ASP A 110 -5.04 -5.85 12.44
N LYS A 111 -4.35 -4.74 12.13
CA LYS A 111 -4.94 -3.56 11.47
C LYS A 111 -4.23 -3.16 10.19
N SER A 112 -4.93 -2.43 9.33
CA SER A 112 -4.32 -1.79 8.16
C SER A 112 -3.24 -0.81 8.61
N ILE A 113 -2.08 -0.83 7.93
CA ILE A 113 -0.95 0.04 8.27
C ILE A 113 -0.88 1.17 7.27
N MET A 114 -0.95 2.39 7.80
CA MET A 114 -0.73 3.61 7.04
C MET A 114 0.44 4.35 7.66
N VAL A 115 1.61 4.24 7.01
CA VAL A 115 2.81 4.95 7.46
C VAL A 115 2.55 6.45 7.35
N ASN A 116 2.99 7.17 8.38
CA ASN A 116 2.76 8.60 8.59
C ASN A 116 1.33 8.99 9.03
N LYS A 117 0.40 8.05 9.23
CA LYS A 117 -0.95 8.37 9.76
C LYS A 117 -0.85 9.06 11.12
N ASP A 118 -0.12 8.47 12.07
CA ASP A 118 0.02 8.99 13.44
C ASP A 118 1.02 10.15 13.56
N SER A 119 1.79 10.41 12.50
CA SER A 119 2.84 11.46 12.47
C SER A 119 2.29 12.89 12.36
N LYS A 120 1.01 13.10 12.70
CA LYS A 120 0.25 14.34 12.49
C LYS A 120 0.09 14.75 11.03
N GLN A 121 0.53 13.97 10.03
CA GLN A 121 0.42 14.39 8.63
C GLN A 121 -1.03 14.56 8.18
N CYS A 122 -1.91 13.61 8.49
CA CYS A 122 -3.34 13.73 8.19
C CYS A 122 -3.95 14.97 8.86
N LEU A 123 -3.70 15.14 10.16
CA LEU A 123 -4.22 16.27 10.93
C LEU A 123 -3.66 17.61 10.45
N ASN A 124 -2.36 17.69 10.14
CA ASN A 124 -1.72 18.88 9.60
C ASN A 124 -2.28 19.22 8.22
N PHE A 125 -2.50 18.23 7.35
CA PHE A 125 -3.15 18.43 6.06
C PHE A 125 -4.57 18.99 6.26
N GLN A 126 -5.35 18.38 7.14
CA GLN A 126 -6.72 18.80 7.42
C GLN A 126 -6.79 20.17 8.11
N ASN A 127 -5.80 20.58 8.90
CA ASN A 127 -5.82 21.88 9.57
C ASN A 127 -5.33 23.01 8.65
N ASN A 128 -4.39 22.72 7.75
CA ASN A 128 -3.74 23.75 6.94
C ASN A 128 -4.34 23.91 5.53
N VAL A 129 -5.06 22.89 5.03
CA VAL A 129 -5.66 22.95 3.69
C VAL A 129 -7.17 23.21 3.80
N PRO A 130 -7.69 24.31 3.22
CA PRO A 130 -9.13 24.57 3.19
C PRO A 130 -9.90 23.43 2.53
N LYS A 131 -11.01 23.02 3.15
CA LYS A 131 -11.79 21.84 2.75
C LYS A 131 -12.20 21.87 1.27
N GLU A 132 -12.56 23.06 0.78
CA GLU A 132 -13.00 23.32 -0.59
C GLU A 132 -11.90 23.14 -1.65
N LYS A 133 -10.64 23.06 -1.23
CA LYS A 133 -9.48 22.92 -2.12
C LYS A 133 -8.82 21.55 -2.04
N ARG A 134 -9.22 20.70 -1.10
CA ARG A 134 -8.56 19.40 -0.84
C ARG A 134 -8.74 18.44 -2.01
N TRP A 135 -7.66 17.73 -2.31
CA TRP A 135 -7.70 16.57 -3.18
C TRP A 135 -6.79 15.47 -2.64
N ILE A 136 -7.10 14.22 -3.01
CA ILE A 136 -6.24 13.06 -2.76
C ILE A 136 -5.78 12.48 -4.09
N GLY A 137 -4.54 12.03 -4.19
CA GLY A 137 -3.98 11.53 -5.45
C GLY A 137 -3.12 10.29 -5.29
N VAL A 138 -3.24 9.37 -6.23
CA VAL A 138 -2.50 8.10 -6.21
C VAL A 138 -1.06 8.27 -6.70
N SER A 139 -0.12 7.65 -5.99
CA SER A 139 1.25 7.44 -6.43
C SER A 139 1.74 6.03 -6.06
N GLY A 140 2.72 5.51 -6.78
CA GLY A 140 3.33 4.20 -6.54
C GLY A 140 4.18 3.78 -7.73
N LEU A 141 5.11 2.85 -7.52
CA LEU A 141 5.83 2.24 -8.63
C LEU A 141 4.89 1.51 -9.61
N PHE A 142 5.39 1.18 -10.79
CA PHE A 142 4.68 0.26 -11.69
C PHE A 142 4.36 -1.05 -10.98
N ASN A 143 3.25 -1.70 -11.33
CA ASN A 143 2.82 -2.99 -10.76
C ASN A 143 2.59 -3.06 -9.24
N THR A 144 2.38 -1.93 -8.56
CA THR A 144 1.99 -1.89 -7.14
C THR A 144 0.49 -1.79 -6.92
N GLY A 145 -0.32 -1.94 -7.97
CA GLY A 145 -1.78 -1.90 -7.89
C GLY A 145 -2.40 -0.51 -7.94
N THR A 146 -1.68 0.52 -8.43
CA THR A 146 -2.18 1.91 -8.50
C THR A 146 -3.54 2.05 -9.18
N ASN A 147 -3.85 1.21 -10.18
CA ASN A 147 -5.12 1.27 -10.92
C ASN A 147 -6.29 0.72 -10.09
N LEU A 148 -6.10 -0.45 -9.45
CA LEU A 148 -7.06 -1.02 -8.51
C LEU A 148 -7.32 -0.03 -7.37
N PHE A 149 -6.24 0.52 -6.81
CA PHE A 149 -6.31 1.46 -5.72
C PHE A 149 -7.09 2.72 -6.07
N TYR A 150 -6.82 3.34 -7.22
CA TYR A 150 -7.64 4.45 -7.67
C TYR A 150 -9.12 4.07 -7.80
N LYS A 151 -9.44 2.93 -8.39
CA LYS A 151 -10.83 2.54 -8.60
C LYS A 151 -11.57 2.34 -7.29
N LEU A 152 -10.91 1.78 -6.27
CA LEU A 152 -11.47 1.65 -4.93
C LEU A 152 -11.67 3.02 -4.27
N LEU A 153 -10.71 3.94 -4.38
CA LEU A 153 -10.89 5.31 -3.88
C LEU A 153 -11.99 6.07 -4.61
N GLU A 154 -11.97 6.06 -5.95
CA GLU A 154 -12.94 6.75 -6.80
C GLU A 154 -14.36 6.26 -6.52
N LYS A 155 -14.56 4.97 -6.23
CA LYS A 155 -15.87 4.38 -5.94
C LYS A 155 -16.33 4.59 -4.50
N ASN A 156 -15.44 4.59 -3.52
CA ASN A 156 -15.84 4.53 -2.10
C ASN A 156 -15.49 5.78 -1.29
N CYS A 157 -14.69 6.71 -1.82
CA CYS A 157 -14.23 7.88 -1.06
C CYS A 157 -14.92 9.17 -1.48
N ASP A 158 -15.54 9.85 -0.52
CA ASP A 158 -16.21 11.14 -0.72
C ASP A 158 -15.50 12.28 0.02
N LEU A 159 -15.26 13.38 -0.67
CA LEU A 159 -14.74 14.63 -0.10
C LEU A 159 -15.81 15.71 -0.33
N PRO A 160 -16.90 15.71 0.48
CA PRO A 160 -18.12 16.46 0.17
C PRO A 160 -17.91 17.98 0.18
N ASP A 161 -16.97 18.46 0.99
CA ASP A 161 -16.69 19.89 1.12
C ASP A 161 -15.79 20.43 -0.01
N SER A 162 -15.17 19.56 -0.82
CA SER A 162 -14.31 19.97 -1.94
C SER A 162 -15.14 20.58 -3.07
N LYS A 163 -14.73 21.76 -3.56
CA LYS A 163 -15.32 22.41 -4.75
C LYS A 163 -14.62 22.00 -6.05
N LEU A 164 -13.63 21.11 -5.98
CA LEU A 164 -13.02 20.53 -7.16
C LEU A 164 -13.98 19.52 -7.79
N GLY A 165 -14.20 19.60 -9.10
CA GLY A 165 -15.10 18.67 -9.81
C GLY A 165 -14.69 17.19 -9.69
N LYS A 166 -13.43 16.88 -9.34
CA LYS A 166 -12.95 15.52 -9.04
C LYS A 166 -11.92 15.56 -7.91
N PRO A 167 -12.29 15.47 -6.63
CA PRO A 167 -11.32 15.55 -5.53
C PRO A 167 -10.42 14.31 -5.40
N VAL A 168 -10.88 13.14 -5.85
CA VAL A 168 -10.07 11.93 -5.94
C VAL A 168 -9.39 11.86 -7.31
N ARG A 169 -8.06 11.81 -7.33
CA ARG A 169 -7.26 11.90 -8.57
C ARG A 169 -6.60 10.58 -8.94
N TRP A 170 -6.69 10.23 -10.23
CA TRP A 170 -6.03 9.06 -10.84
C TRP A 170 -4.52 9.02 -10.60
N GLN A 171 -3.91 10.20 -10.58
CA GLN A 171 -2.51 10.36 -10.26
C GLN A 171 -2.31 11.70 -9.56
N VAL A 172 -1.23 11.77 -8.79
CA VAL A 172 -0.66 13.04 -8.33
C VAL A 172 -0.21 13.92 -9.51
N PRO A 173 -0.17 15.27 -9.36
CA PRO A 173 0.16 16.19 -10.45
C PRO A 173 1.51 15.93 -11.14
N TRP A 174 2.50 15.38 -10.44
CA TRP A 174 3.81 15.06 -11.03
C TRP A 174 3.91 13.66 -11.66
N GLY A 175 2.78 12.95 -11.76
CA GLY A 175 2.71 11.59 -12.32
C GLY A 175 2.84 10.51 -11.25
N LYS A 176 2.02 9.47 -11.34
CA LYS A 176 1.93 8.45 -10.29
C LYS A 176 3.21 7.60 -10.11
N HIS A 177 3.99 7.39 -11.18
CA HIS A 177 5.17 6.52 -11.18
C HIS A 177 6.51 7.26 -11.06
N THR A 178 6.49 8.59 -11.05
CA THR A 178 7.71 9.41 -11.02
C THR A 178 8.26 9.52 -9.59
N TYR A 179 9.54 9.85 -9.47
CA TYR A 179 10.14 10.10 -8.16
C TYR A 179 9.51 11.32 -7.48
N ALA A 180 9.40 11.23 -6.15
CA ALA A 180 8.95 12.32 -5.30
C ALA A 180 9.63 13.67 -5.58
N HIS A 181 10.94 13.74 -5.86
CA HIS A 181 11.63 15.01 -6.07
C HIS A 181 11.19 15.74 -7.36
N THR A 182 10.68 15.01 -8.36
CA THR A 182 10.16 15.60 -9.61
C THR A 182 8.93 16.47 -9.35
N SER A 183 8.24 16.28 -8.22
CA SER A 183 7.10 17.07 -7.79
C SER A 183 7.36 18.58 -7.68
N ARG A 184 8.62 18.99 -7.54
CA ARG A 184 9.01 20.41 -7.48
C ARG A 184 8.95 21.09 -8.84
N ASN A 185 9.42 20.41 -9.88
CA ASN A 185 9.69 21.03 -11.19
C ASN A 185 8.80 20.48 -12.31
N HIS A 186 8.01 19.44 -12.04
CA HIS A 186 7.14 18.83 -13.02
C HIS A 186 5.68 18.85 -12.57
N THR A 187 4.80 19.21 -13.50
CA THR A 187 3.35 19.07 -13.39
C THR A 187 2.85 18.54 -14.72
N ALA A 188 2.11 17.45 -14.71
CA ALA A 188 1.43 16.95 -15.89
C ALA A 188 0.37 17.98 -16.31
N ARG A 189 0.31 18.29 -17.61
CA ARG A 189 -0.53 19.36 -18.19
C ARG A 189 -1.97 19.40 -17.67
N TYR A 190 -2.61 18.25 -17.54
CA TYR A 190 -3.99 18.14 -17.04
C TYR A 190 -4.17 18.67 -15.60
N TYR A 191 -3.09 18.77 -14.81
CA TYR A 191 -3.10 19.18 -13.40
C TYR A 191 -2.39 20.53 -13.15
N GLU A 192 -2.06 21.31 -14.17
CA GLU A 192 -1.42 22.64 -14.01
C GLU A 192 -2.28 23.62 -13.20
N HIS A 193 -3.60 23.45 -13.21
CA HIS A 193 -4.55 24.24 -12.43
C HIS A 193 -4.62 23.85 -10.95
N LEU A 194 -3.98 22.74 -10.53
CA LEU A 194 -4.00 22.30 -9.14
C LEU A 194 -2.83 22.87 -8.36
N ASN A 195 -3.15 23.47 -7.21
CA ASN A 195 -2.14 23.73 -6.20
C ASN A 195 -1.73 22.41 -5.53
N LYS A 196 -0.43 22.09 -5.61
CA LYS A 196 0.18 20.88 -5.05
C LYS A 196 0.11 20.83 -3.53
N ASP A 197 0.12 21.98 -2.86
CA ASP A 197 0.03 22.11 -1.40
C ASP A 197 -1.37 21.75 -0.86
N ASN A 198 -2.39 21.76 -1.73
CA ASN A 198 -3.75 21.38 -1.35
C ASN A 198 -4.01 19.87 -1.48
N GLY A 199 -2.97 19.08 -1.80
CA GLY A 199 -3.07 17.66 -2.05
C GLY A 199 -2.51 16.76 -0.97
N LEU A 200 -3.15 15.62 -0.77
CA LEU A 200 -2.59 14.49 -0.03
C LEU A 200 -2.22 13.37 -1.01
N ALA A 201 -0.92 13.08 -1.12
CA ALA A 201 -0.44 11.99 -1.95
C ALA A 201 -0.58 10.66 -1.19
N ILE A 202 -1.28 9.68 -1.77
CA ILE A 202 -1.38 8.33 -1.21
C ILE A 202 -0.46 7.41 -2.02
N VAL A 203 0.62 6.99 -1.36
CA VAL A 203 1.69 6.22 -1.98
C VAL A 203 1.46 4.74 -1.68
N ILE A 204 1.15 3.95 -2.70
CA ILE A 204 0.95 2.50 -2.53
C ILE A 204 2.27 1.74 -2.73
N VAL A 205 2.65 0.97 -1.71
CA VAL A 205 3.72 -0.03 -1.75
C VAL A 205 3.15 -1.42 -1.95
N ARG A 206 3.98 -2.34 -2.45
CA ARG A 206 3.71 -3.78 -2.50
C ARG A 206 4.97 -4.48 -2.01
N ASP A 207 4.84 -5.65 -1.39
CA ASP A 207 6.00 -6.47 -1.02
C ASP A 207 7.05 -6.51 -2.17
N PRO A 208 8.32 -6.14 -1.92
CA PRO A 208 9.30 -5.95 -2.98
C PRO A 208 9.60 -7.23 -3.75
N PHE A 209 9.48 -8.41 -3.13
CA PHE A 209 9.70 -9.68 -3.83
C PHE A 209 8.57 -9.97 -4.83
N THR A 210 7.32 -9.95 -4.38
CA THR A 210 6.17 -10.15 -5.28
C THR A 210 6.04 -9.04 -6.31
N TRP A 211 6.39 -7.79 -5.97
CA TRP A 211 6.52 -6.70 -6.92
C TRP A 211 7.58 -7.00 -7.98
N SER A 212 8.79 -7.42 -7.60
CA SER A 212 9.85 -7.72 -8.56
C SER A 212 9.47 -8.84 -9.54
N LEU A 213 8.74 -9.86 -9.06
CA LEU A 213 8.18 -10.91 -9.90
C LEU A 213 7.11 -10.38 -10.88
N SER A 214 6.30 -9.41 -10.45
CA SER A 214 5.32 -8.78 -11.35
C SER A 214 5.99 -7.95 -12.46
N MET A 215 7.15 -7.35 -12.17
CA MET A 215 7.94 -6.61 -13.16
C MET A 215 8.43 -7.51 -14.30
N CYS A 216 8.68 -8.80 -14.05
CA CYS A 216 9.01 -9.78 -15.09
C CYS A 216 7.99 -9.86 -16.23
N LYS A 217 6.69 -9.71 -15.87
CA LYS A 217 5.59 -9.79 -16.84
C LYS A 217 5.42 -8.49 -17.60
N ASN A 218 5.54 -7.36 -16.91
CA ASN A 218 5.32 -6.03 -17.47
C ASN A 218 6.35 -5.05 -16.90
N PRO A 219 7.54 -4.92 -17.52
CA PRO A 219 8.61 -4.07 -17.01
C PRO A 219 8.35 -2.56 -17.24
N TYR A 220 7.42 -2.23 -18.15
CA TYR A 220 7.15 -0.87 -18.62
C TYR A 220 8.45 -0.16 -19.07
N VAL A 221 8.82 0.94 -18.41
CA VAL A 221 10.01 1.72 -18.71
C VAL A 221 11.22 1.31 -17.87
N VAL A 222 11.05 0.37 -16.93
CA VAL A 222 12.14 -0.14 -16.09
C VAL A 222 12.91 -1.17 -16.89
N LYS A 223 14.21 -0.95 -17.09
CA LYS A 223 15.08 -1.83 -17.88
C LYS A 223 16.07 -2.54 -16.97
N TRP A 224 16.23 -3.84 -17.13
CA TRP A 224 17.31 -4.65 -16.55
C TRP A 224 17.44 -5.95 -17.35
N LYS A 225 18.56 -6.65 -17.21
CA LYS A 225 18.78 -7.91 -17.92
C LYS A 225 18.09 -9.06 -17.18
N TYR A 226 17.26 -9.83 -17.88
CA TYR A 226 16.69 -11.05 -17.35
C TYR A 226 16.28 -11.99 -18.50
N THR A 227 16.14 -13.27 -18.19
CA THR A 227 15.50 -14.30 -19.01
C THR A 227 14.26 -14.82 -18.30
N GLN A 228 13.46 -15.64 -18.97
CA GLN A 228 12.27 -16.23 -18.36
C GLN A 228 12.63 -17.14 -17.15
N GLU A 229 13.81 -17.76 -17.18
CA GLU A 229 14.28 -18.73 -16.18
C GLU A 229 14.89 -18.06 -14.94
N ASN A 230 15.44 -16.85 -15.09
CA ASN A 230 16.17 -16.18 -14.00
C ASN A 230 15.49 -14.90 -13.49
N CYS A 231 14.34 -14.51 -14.05
CA CYS A 231 13.62 -13.33 -13.61
C CYS A 231 13.20 -13.46 -12.12
N PRO A 232 13.38 -12.44 -11.27
CA PRO A 232 13.68 -11.03 -11.57
C PRO A 232 15.15 -10.66 -11.73
N ASN A 233 16.07 -11.63 -11.69
CA ASN A 233 17.51 -11.45 -11.82
C ASN A 233 18.06 -10.30 -10.95
N LEU A 234 17.89 -10.41 -9.63
CA LEU A 234 18.20 -9.36 -8.64
C LEU A 234 19.68 -8.96 -8.55
N ARG A 235 20.56 -9.55 -9.37
CA ARG A 235 21.97 -9.18 -9.48
C ARG A 235 22.22 -8.11 -10.54
N GLU A 236 21.31 -7.95 -11.49
CA GLU A 236 21.48 -7.06 -12.63
C GLU A 236 21.12 -5.62 -12.29
N SER A 237 21.92 -4.70 -12.83
CA SER A 237 21.72 -3.26 -12.64
C SER A 237 20.45 -2.76 -13.33
N VAL A 238 19.83 -1.74 -12.74
CA VAL A 238 18.69 -1.01 -13.32
C VAL A 238 19.13 0.41 -13.65
N PRO A 239 19.41 0.76 -14.92
CA PRO A 239 19.82 2.11 -15.32
C PRO A 239 18.64 3.10 -15.43
N THR A 240 17.40 2.64 -15.28
CA THR A 240 16.21 3.49 -15.38
C THR A 240 16.24 4.60 -14.33
N TRP A 241 16.17 5.84 -14.81
CA TRP A 241 16.18 7.06 -13.99
C TRP A 241 17.42 7.21 -13.08
N GLY A 242 18.53 6.61 -13.49
CA GLY A 242 19.80 6.65 -12.77
C GLY A 242 20.39 5.25 -12.57
N PRO A 243 21.67 5.16 -12.21
CA PRO A 243 22.33 3.88 -11.98
C PRO A 243 21.92 3.26 -10.64
N HIS A 244 21.13 2.19 -10.68
CA HIS A 244 20.77 1.41 -9.50
C HIS A 244 21.45 0.04 -9.55
N LYS A 245 21.96 -0.42 -8.40
CA LYS A 245 22.70 -1.69 -8.30
C LYS A 245 21.87 -2.89 -8.73
N ASN A 246 20.58 -2.88 -8.39
CA ASN A 246 19.60 -3.89 -8.80
C ASN A 246 18.17 -3.41 -8.59
N LEU A 247 17.21 -4.28 -8.92
CA LEU A 247 15.78 -3.99 -8.83
C LEU A 247 15.30 -3.68 -7.41
N LEU A 248 15.87 -4.32 -6.38
CA LEU A 248 15.56 -3.99 -4.97
C LEU A 248 16.14 -2.64 -4.56
N TYR A 249 17.34 -2.30 -5.04
CA TYR A 249 17.93 -0.98 -4.80
C TYR A 249 17.09 0.12 -5.47
N PHE A 250 16.63 -0.11 -6.70
CA PHE A 250 15.71 0.79 -7.41
C PHE A 250 14.41 1.00 -6.62
N TYR A 251 13.77 -0.09 -6.17
CA TYR A 251 12.58 -0.05 -5.33
C TYR A 251 12.81 0.80 -4.07
N ASN A 252 13.86 0.48 -3.32
CA ASN A 252 14.18 1.16 -2.06
C ASN A 252 14.51 2.64 -2.27
N ASP A 253 15.29 2.99 -3.30
CA ASP A 253 15.60 4.40 -3.57
C ASP A 253 14.34 5.20 -3.91
N TRP A 254 13.41 4.63 -4.69
CA TRP A 254 12.14 5.29 -5.04
C TRP A 254 11.31 5.63 -3.81
N TYR A 255 11.07 4.67 -2.91
CA TYR A 255 10.29 4.91 -1.68
C TYR A 255 11.05 5.74 -0.64
N LYS A 256 12.39 5.68 -0.63
CA LYS A 256 13.22 6.57 0.19
C LYS A 256 12.97 8.03 -0.17
N LYS A 257 12.73 8.37 -1.44
CA LYS A 257 12.40 9.75 -1.82
C LYS A 257 11.07 10.20 -1.23
N TYR A 258 10.05 9.33 -1.20
CA TYR A 258 8.78 9.65 -0.55
C TYR A 258 8.93 9.80 0.97
N THR A 259 9.58 8.84 1.63
CA THR A 259 9.70 8.86 3.10
C THR A 259 10.62 9.94 3.67
N LYS A 260 11.64 10.39 2.92
CA LYS A 260 12.68 11.29 3.44
C LYS A 260 12.79 12.64 2.75
N GLN A 261 12.28 12.80 1.53
CA GLN A 261 12.59 13.97 0.69
C GLN A 261 11.34 14.66 0.11
N PHE A 262 10.18 14.05 0.27
CA PHE A 262 8.94 14.53 -0.34
C PHE A 262 8.33 15.66 0.50
N PRO A 263 8.15 16.86 -0.07
CA PRO A 263 7.80 18.04 0.71
C PRO A 263 6.30 18.19 0.98
N TYR A 264 5.45 17.44 0.27
CA TYR A 264 4.00 17.55 0.39
C TYR A 264 3.42 16.51 1.35
N PRO A 265 2.21 16.74 1.89
CA PRO A 265 1.49 15.76 2.69
C PRO A 265 1.36 14.42 1.95
N HIS A 266 1.71 13.34 2.65
CA HIS A 266 1.60 11.99 2.10
C HIS A 266 1.45 10.92 3.18
N VAL A 267 0.81 9.84 2.77
CA VAL A 267 0.80 8.60 3.54
C VAL A 267 1.20 7.44 2.64
N ILE A 268 1.79 6.41 3.23
CA ILE A 268 2.17 5.19 2.50
C ILE A 268 1.30 4.05 2.99
N ILE A 269 0.68 3.34 2.05
CA ILE A 269 -0.20 2.18 2.32
C ILE A 269 0.33 0.94 1.62
N ARG A 270 -0.01 -0.24 2.12
CA ARG A 270 0.32 -1.51 1.49
C ARG A 270 -0.80 -1.97 0.55
N LEU A 271 -0.42 -2.54 -0.60
CA LEU A 271 -1.35 -3.23 -1.47
C LEU A 271 -2.00 -4.41 -0.75
N GLU A 272 -1.25 -5.07 0.13
CA GLU A 272 -1.71 -6.21 0.92
C GLU A 272 -2.89 -5.82 1.83
N ASP A 273 -2.81 -4.64 2.48
CA ASP A 273 -3.91 -4.09 3.29
C ASP A 273 -5.13 -3.78 2.44
N LEU A 274 -4.92 -3.22 1.25
CA LEU A 274 -5.98 -2.93 0.31
C LEU A 274 -6.69 -4.20 -0.20
N THR A 275 -5.98 -5.32 -0.29
CA THR A 275 -6.56 -6.60 -0.73
C THR A 275 -7.28 -7.37 0.37
N ILE A 276 -6.73 -7.36 1.59
CA ILE A 276 -7.27 -8.16 2.71
C ILE A 276 -8.29 -7.36 3.52
N ARG A 277 -8.11 -6.04 3.61
CA ARG A 277 -8.96 -5.12 4.39
C ARG A 277 -9.32 -3.88 3.55
N PRO A 278 -9.95 -4.04 2.37
CA PRO A 278 -10.25 -2.94 1.47
C PRO A 278 -11.08 -1.84 2.14
N LYS A 279 -12.12 -2.23 2.89
CA LYS A 279 -13.03 -1.29 3.56
C LYS A 279 -12.28 -0.42 4.58
N GLU A 280 -11.62 -1.04 5.55
CA GLU A 280 -10.85 -0.35 6.60
C GLU A 280 -9.74 0.54 5.98
N THR A 281 -9.01 0.02 4.99
CA THR A 281 -7.93 0.76 4.34
C THR A 281 -8.44 2.01 3.64
N ILE A 282 -9.55 1.91 2.89
CA ILE A 282 -10.12 3.05 2.18
C ILE A 282 -10.74 4.04 3.16
N GLU A 283 -11.43 3.58 4.21
CA GLU A 283 -11.98 4.42 5.28
C GLU A 283 -10.89 5.31 5.88
N ASN A 284 -9.80 4.69 6.32
CA ASN A 284 -8.64 5.37 6.90
C ASN A 284 -8.06 6.44 5.95
N ILE A 285 -8.04 6.18 4.64
CA ILE A 285 -7.53 7.12 3.64
C ILE A 285 -8.50 8.30 3.46
N CYS A 286 -9.81 8.03 3.39
CA CYS A 286 -10.82 9.06 3.27
C CYS A 286 -10.81 10.00 4.47
N GLU A 287 -10.80 9.43 5.68
CA GLU A 287 -10.67 10.20 6.91
C GLU A 287 -9.40 11.05 6.91
N CYS A 288 -8.24 10.48 6.51
CA CYS A 288 -6.98 11.21 6.41
C CYS A 288 -7.07 12.40 5.44
N GLY A 289 -7.78 12.24 4.32
CA GLY A 289 -8.06 13.31 3.35
C GLY A 289 -9.09 14.35 3.81
N GLY A 290 -9.69 14.16 5.00
CA GLY A 290 -10.80 14.99 5.49
C GLY A 290 -12.12 14.72 4.79
N GLY A 291 -12.27 13.54 4.22
CA GLY A 291 -13.49 13.01 3.62
C GLY A 291 -14.12 11.91 4.46
N ARG A 292 -14.96 11.09 3.83
CA ARG A 292 -15.67 9.96 4.44
C ARG A 292 -15.85 8.82 3.44
N MET A 293 -16.08 7.61 3.94
CA MET A 293 -16.54 6.51 3.09
C MET A 293 -17.96 6.83 2.58
N ARG A 294 -18.25 6.52 1.32
CA ARG A 294 -19.63 6.57 0.80
C ARG A 294 -20.46 5.49 1.50
N SER A 295 -21.66 5.86 1.93
CA SER A 295 -22.63 4.87 2.41
C SER A 295 -23.03 3.96 1.25
N ASP A 296 -23.29 2.69 1.55
CA ASP A 296 -23.72 1.66 0.58
C ASP A 296 -25.14 1.93 0.00
N SER A 297 -25.66 3.14 0.17
CA SER A 297 -27.07 3.49 -0.01
C SER A 297 -27.49 3.77 -1.45
N ASN A 298 -26.72 3.40 -2.48
CA ASN A 298 -27.07 3.71 -3.90
C ASN A 298 -26.36 2.81 -4.95
N THR A 299 -26.24 1.50 -4.72
CA THR A 299 -25.91 0.55 -5.80
C THR A 299 -26.87 -0.61 -5.84
#